data_AF-A0A252EFC4-F1
#
_entry.id   AF-A0A252EFC4-F1
#
_cell.length_a   1.000
_cell.length_b   1.000
_cell.length_c   1.000
_cell.angle_alpha   90.00
_cell.angle_beta   90.00
_cell.angle_gamma   90.00
#
_symmetry.space_group_name_H-M   'P 1'
#
loop_
_entity.id
_entity.type
_entity.pdbx_description
1 polymer ?
#
loop_
_entity_poly.entity_id
_entity_poly.type
_entity_poly.pdbx_seq_one_letter_code
_entity_poly.pdbx_strand_id
1 'polypeptide(L)'
;MQLPITDPVQAAARTAWGEARGEGSRGMQAVLNVIANRAAHPGWWGHDIADVCQRHAQFSCWDEADPNRAKLLMVTDTDPQFREALTLAGFLAADHLPDLTGGADHYYDRRAPAPYWAQGRFYKHTIGHHAFYRVGLRGDGN
;
A
#
# COMPACT_ATOMS: atom_id res chain seq x y z
N MET A 1 6.09 12.15 -16.40
CA MET A 1 4.70 11.66 -16.43
C MET A 1 3.97 12.35 -15.30
N GLN A 2 2.81 12.97 -15.56
CA GLN A 2 1.98 13.53 -14.51
C GLN A 2 1.26 12.39 -13.79
N LEU A 3 1.13 12.46 -12.47
CA LEU A 3 0.37 11.46 -11.71
C LEU A 3 -1.09 11.48 -12.17
N PRO A 4 -1.70 10.32 -12.47
CA PRO A 4 -3.09 10.29 -12.92
C PRO A 4 -4.07 10.76 -11.84
N ILE A 5 -3.73 10.60 -10.55
CA ILE A 5 -4.52 11.07 -9.41
C ILE A 5 -3.61 11.86 -8.47
N THR A 6 -3.96 13.12 -8.21
CA THR A 6 -3.19 14.02 -7.33
C THR A 6 -3.73 14.10 -5.91
N ASP A 7 -4.99 13.74 -5.69
CA ASP A 7 -5.56 13.68 -4.34
C ASP A 7 -4.99 12.47 -3.59
N PRO A 8 -4.26 12.66 -2.48
CA PRO A 8 -3.64 11.57 -1.72
C PRO A 8 -4.67 10.58 -1.17
N VAL A 9 -5.87 11.03 -0.79
CA VAL A 9 -6.93 10.13 -0.27
C VAL A 9 -7.40 9.21 -1.39
N GLN A 10 -7.63 9.74 -2.58
CA GLN A 10 -8.10 8.97 -3.74
C GLN A 10 -7.05 8.00 -4.27
N ALA A 11 -5.77 8.41 -4.27
CA ALA A 11 -4.66 7.53 -4.64
C ALA A 11 -4.50 6.40 -3.62
N ALA A 12 -4.46 6.72 -2.34
CA ALA A 12 -4.25 5.75 -1.27
C ALA A 12 -5.43 4.76 -1.14
N ALA A 13 -6.68 5.23 -1.21
CA ALA A 13 -7.86 4.37 -1.15
C ALA A 13 -7.90 3.36 -2.31
N ARG A 14 -7.55 3.80 -3.53
CA ARG A 14 -7.48 2.91 -4.71
C ARG A 14 -6.39 1.88 -4.54
N THR A 15 -5.20 2.29 -4.10
CA THR A 15 -4.10 1.35 -3.82
C THR A 15 -4.52 0.31 -2.78
N ALA A 16 -5.08 0.73 -1.65
CA ALA A 16 -5.51 -0.18 -0.59
C ALA A 16 -6.60 -1.16 -1.07
N TRP A 17 -7.58 -0.68 -1.83
CA TRP A 17 -8.63 -1.53 -2.42
C TRP A 17 -8.07 -2.49 -3.48
N GLY A 18 -7.15 -2.02 -4.31
CA GLY A 18 -6.47 -2.81 -5.34
C GLY A 18 -5.70 -3.98 -4.75
N GLU A 19 -4.93 -3.68 -3.72
CA GLU A 19 -3.97 -4.60 -3.10
C GLU A 19 -4.60 -5.52 -2.04
N ALA A 20 -5.60 -5.04 -1.29
CA ALA A 20 -6.02 -5.70 -0.06
C ALA A 20 -7.52 -5.73 0.22
N ARG A 21 -8.41 -5.40 -0.74
CA ARG A 21 -9.87 -5.54 -0.52
C ARG A 21 -10.30 -6.94 -0.07
N GLY A 22 -9.62 -7.99 -0.54
CA GLY A 22 -9.88 -9.38 -0.14
C GLY A 22 -9.47 -9.71 1.30
N GLU A 23 -8.64 -8.87 1.92
CA GLU A 23 -8.13 -9.01 3.28
C GLU A 23 -8.97 -8.21 4.31
N GLY A 24 -9.99 -7.48 3.85
CA GLY A 24 -10.84 -6.62 4.66
C GLY A 24 -10.13 -5.37 5.21
N SER A 25 -10.78 -4.69 6.14
CA SER A 25 -10.34 -3.38 6.65
C SER A 25 -8.92 -3.40 7.23
N ARG A 26 -8.56 -4.44 7.99
CA ARG A 26 -7.22 -4.59 8.58
C ARG A 26 -6.14 -4.75 7.53
N GLY A 27 -6.41 -5.50 6.46
CA GLY A 27 -5.46 -5.66 5.36
C GLY A 27 -5.28 -4.37 4.56
N MET A 28 -6.39 -3.67 4.28
CA MET A 28 -6.34 -2.34 3.63
C MET A 28 -5.58 -1.32 4.46
N GLN A 29 -5.82 -1.26 5.77
CA GLN A 29 -5.07 -0.41 6.70
C GLN A 29 -3.57 -0.76 6.70
N ALA A 30 -3.22 -2.04 6.70
CA ALA A 30 -1.82 -2.45 6.70
C ALA A 30 -1.08 -2.00 5.42
N VAL A 31 -1.73 -2.03 4.25
CA VAL A 31 -1.18 -1.44 3.01
C VAL A 31 -1.03 0.08 3.13
N LEU A 32 -2.03 0.76 3.70
CA LEU A 32 -1.96 2.20 3.96
C LEU A 32 -0.84 2.58 4.93
N ASN A 33 -0.55 1.74 5.93
CA ASN A 33 0.58 1.95 6.83
C ASN A 33 1.92 1.83 6.09
N VAL A 34 2.05 0.89 5.15
CA VAL A 34 3.24 0.80 4.27
C VAL A 34 3.40 2.07 3.42
N ILE A 35 2.31 2.60 2.88
CA ILE A 35 2.31 3.88 2.14
C ILE A 35 2.79 5.01 3.06
N ALA A 36 2.27 5.10 4.28
CA ALA A 36 2.66 6.09 5.29
C ALA A 36 4.17 6.01 5.59
N ASN A 37 4.66 4.80 5.87
CA ASN A 37 6.05 4.54 6.23
C ASN A 37 7.01 4.92 5.09
N ARG A 38 6.63 4.65 3.84
CA ARG A 38 7.38 5.05 2.64
C ARG A 38 7.35 6.55 2.42
N ALA A 39 6.20 7.21 2.56
CA ALA A 39 6.07 8.66 2.40
C ALA A 39 6.85 9.43 3.49
N ALA A 40 6.93 8.90 4.70
CA ALA A 40 7.76 9.45 5.78
C ALA A 40 9.27 9.27 5.55
N HIS A 41 9.67 8.32 4.70
CA HIS A 41 11.07 8.03 4.37
C HIS A 41 11.25 8.08 2.84
N PRO A 42 11.18 9.26 2.22
CA PRO A 42 11.11 9.41 0.78
C PRO A 42 12.35 8.82 0.09
N GLY A 43 12.15 8.24 -1.10
CA GLY A 43 13.23 7.62 -1.86
C GLY A 43 12.77 7.05 -3.20
N TRP A 44 13.33 5.92 -3.61
CA TRP A 44 13.01 5.32 -4.91
C TRP A 44 11.55 4.87 -5.03
N TRP A 45 10.86 4.67 -3.90
CA TRP A 45 9.43 4.35 -3.85
C TRP A 45 8.51 5.57 -3.92
N GLY A 46 9.03 6.80 -3.91
CA GLY A 46 8.24 8.03 -3.97
C GLY A 46 8.49 8.97 -2.79
N HIS A 47 7.87 10.16 -2.85
CA HIS A 47 8.13 11.27 -1.92
C HIS A 47 6.94 11.71 -1.08
N ASP A 48 5.73 11.38 -1.51
CA ASP A 48 4.48 11.67 -0.80
C ASP A 48 3.47 10.53 -1.02
N ILE A 49 2.30 10.60 -0.39
CA ILE A 49 1.27 9.55 -0.45
C ILE A 49 0.87 9.22 -1.90
N ALA A 50 0.57 10.24 -2.71
CA ALA A 50 0.07 10.04 -4.08
C ALA A 50 1.17 9.50 -5.00
N ASP A 51 2.39 10.03 -4.83
CA ASP A 51 3.58 9.59 -5.54
C ASP A 51 3.94 8.14 -5.18
N VAL A 52 3.95 7.79 -3.89
CA VAL A 52 4.22 6.41 -3.43
C VAL A 52 3.24 5.41 -4.01
N CYS A 53 1.96 5.74 -4.04
CA CYS A 53 0.91 4.88 -4.60
C CYS A 53 1.15 4.57 -6.08
N GLN A 54 1.51 5.57 -6.88
CA GLN A 54 1.52 5.48 -8.34
C GLN A 54 2.94 5.38 -8.92
N ARG A 55 3.96 5.29 -8.06
CA ARG A 55 5.34 5.09 -8.46
C ARG A 55 5.48 3.73 -9.12
N HIS A 56 6.18 3.72 -10.26
CA HIS A 56 6.42 2.52 -11.05
C HIS A 56 6.88 1.33 -10.18
N ALA A 57 6.23 0.18 -10.39
CA ALA A 57 6.50 -1.10 -9.74
C ALA A 57 6.34 -1.11 -8.19
N GLN A 58 5.73 -0.09 -7.59
CA GLN A 58 5.48 -0.11 -6.13
C GLN A 58 4.24 -0.87 -5.74
N PHE A 59 3.21 -0.82 -6.58
CA PHE A 59 1.91 -1.44 -6.37
C PHE A 59 1.38 -1.91 -7.72
N SER A 60 1.24 -3.23 -7.89
CA SER A 60 0.92 -3.83 -9.18
C SER A 60 -0.47 -3.45 -9.70
N CYS A 61 -1.38 -3.06 -8.81
CA CYS A 61 -2.72 -2.62 -9.21
C CYS A 61 -2.74 -1.37 -10.11
N TRP A 62 -1.63 -0.62 -10.21
CA TRP A 62 -1.46 0.50 -11.14
C TRP A 62 -0.82 0.14 -12.47
N ASP A 63 -0.28 -1.08 -12.62
CA ASP A 63 0.39 -1.53 -13.83
C ASP A 63 -0.59 -1.56 -15.00
N GLU A 64 -0.19 -1.03 -16.17
CA GLU A 64 -1.07 -0.95 -17.34
C GLU A 64 -1.58 -2.32 -17.81
N ALA A 65 -0.81 -3.38 -17.54
CA ALA A 65 -1.16 -4.75 -17.86
C ALA A 65 -2.07 -5.42 -16.80
N ASP A 66 -2.32 -4.81 -15.65
CA ASP A 66 -3.20 -5.39 -14.63
C ASP A 66 -4.66 -5.36 -15.12
N PRO A 67 -5.33 -6.53 -15.26
CA PRO A 67 -6.70 -6.61 -15.75
C PRO A 67 -7.72 -5.91 -14.83
N ASN A 68 -7.36 -5.65 -13.59
CA ASN A 68 -8.18 -4.93 -12.61
C ASN A 68 -7.90 -3.43 -12.56
N ARG A 69 -6.90 -2.91 -13.29
CA ARG A 69 -6.62 -1.47 -13.34
C ARG A 69 -7.83 -0.65 -13.78
N ALA A 70 -8.58 -1.14 -14.78
CA ALA A 70 -9.82 -0.48 -15.20
C ALA A 70 -10.85 -0.38 -14.06
N LYS A 71 -11.00 -1.44 -13.25
CA LYS A 71 -11.89 -1.43 -12.08
C LYS A 71 -11.40 -0.44 -11.03
N LEU A 72 -10.10 -0.43 -10.77
CA LEU A 72 -9.46 0.51 -9.84
C LEU A 72 -9.68 1.98 -10.26
N LEU A 73 -9.61 2.29 -11.55
CA LEU A 73 -9.87 3.65 -12.04
C LEU A 73 -11.36 4.05 -11.94
N MET A 74 -12.27 3.11 -12.16
CA MET A 74 -13.72 3.36 -12.16
C MET A 74 -14.41 3.20 -10.81
N VAL A 75 -13.75 2.62 -9.80
CA VAL A 75 -14.38 2.37 -8.49
C VAL A 75 -14.80 3.68 -7.83
N THR A 76 -15.96 3.63 -7.18
CA THR A 76 -16.60 4.76 -6.47
C THR A 76 -17.06 4.29 -5.09
N ASP A 77 -17.50 5.23 -4.26
CA ASP A 77 -18.00 4.98 -2.90
C ASP A 77 -19.31 4.16 -2.83
N THR A 78 -19.88 3.81 -3.99
CA THR A 78 -20.96 2.81 -4.09
C THR A 78 -20.48 1.40 -3.74
N ASP A 79 -19.19 1.10 -3.95
CA ASP A 79 -18.56 -0.13 -3.46
C ASP A 79 -18.26 0.01 -1.95
N PRO A 80 -18.78 -0.89 -1.10
CA PRO A 80 -18.63 -0.78 0.35
C PRO A 80 -17.18 -0.94 0.83
N GLN A 81 -16.37 -1.77 0.15
CA GLN A 81 -14.95 -1.94 0.49
C GLN A 81 -14.16 -0.71 0.08
N PHE A 82 -14.49 -0.09 -1.05
CA PHE A 82 -13.85 1.17 -1.45
C PHE A 82 -14.24 2.34 -0.54
N ARG A 83 -15.49 2.40 -0.06
CA ARG A 83 -15.92 3.38 0.95
C ARG A 83 -15.14 3.22 2.26
N GLU A 84 -14.89 1.99 2.67
CA GLU A 84 -14.04 1.71 3.83
C GLU A 84 -12.58 2.13 3.56
N ALA A 85 -12.04 1.83 2.38
CA ALA A 85 -10.71 2.29 1.97
C ALA A 85 -10.59 3.82 1.96
N LEU A 86 -11.63 4.55 1.51
CA LEU A 86 -11.68 6.02 1.55
C LEU A 86 -11.64 6.54 2.98
N THR A 87 -12.36 5.90 3.90
CA THR A 87 -12.35 6.28 5.32
C THR A 87 -10.96 6.11 5.93
N LEU A 88 -10.33 4.96 5.69
CA LEU A 88 -8.97 4.67 6.19
C LEU A 88 -7.92 5.59 5.55
N ALA A 89 -8.03 5.85 4.24
CA ALA A 89 -7.14 6.77 3.53
C ALA A 89 -7.31 8.22 4.02
N GLY A 90 -8.52 8.62 4.42
CA GLY A 90 -8.78 9.90 5.09
C GLY A 90 -8.04 10.00 6.42
N PHE A 91 -8.07 8.95 7.24
CA PHE A 91 -7.27 8.91 8.47
C PHE A 91 -5.76 8.94 8.20
N LEU A 92 -5.30 8.26 7.14
CA LEU A 92 -3.90 8.33 6.71
C LEU A 92 -3.49 9.76 6.36
N ALA A 93 -4.26 10.43 5.50
CA ALA A 93 -3.96 11.80 5.06
C ALA A 93 -4.01 12.83 6.20
N ALA A 94 -4.77 12.53 7.25
CA ALA A 94 -4.85 13.32 8.48
C ALA A 94 -3.81 12.91 9.56
N ASP A 95 -2.89 11.99 9.25
CA ASP A 95 -1.90 11.43 10.19
C ASP A 95 -2.51 10.83 11.47
N HIS A 96 -3.71 10.25 11.33
CA HIS A 96 -4.48 9.62 12.42
C HIS A 96 -4.62 8.11 12.27
N LEU A 97 -4.02 7.50 11.24
CA LEU A 97 -4.12 6.06 11.00
C LEU A 97 -3.01 5.31 11.78
N PRO A 98 -3.35 4.52 12.81
CA PRO A 98 -2.33 3.83 13.59
C PRO A 98 -1.63 2.75 12.75
N ASP A 99 -0.33 2.57 12.98
CA ASP A 99 0.48 1.55 12.30
C ASP A 99 0.30 0.17 12.92
N LEU A 100 -0.34 -0.74 12.18
CA LEU A 100 -0.53 -2.13 12.57
C LEU A 100 0.61 -3.06 12.13
N THR A 101 1.58 -2.54 11.38
CA THR A 101 2.63 -3.32 10.69
C THR A 101 3.98 -3.29 11.40
N GLY A 102 4.16 -2.40 12.38
CA GLY A 102 5.43 -2.23 13.11
C GLY A 102 6.52 -1.59 12.24
N GLY A 103 6.15 -0.57 11.47
CA GLY A 103 7.05 0.21 10.63
C GLY A 103 7.31 -0.40 9.25
N ALA A 104 6.53 -1.37 8.80
CA ALA A 104 6.82 -2.09 7.57
C ALA A 104 6.84 -1.17 6.34
N ASP A 105 7.77 -1.43 5.44
CA ASP A 105 7.93 -0.74 4.16
C ASP A 105 7.82 -1.69 2.96
N HIS A 106 7.75 -3.00 3.21
CA HIS A 106 7.55 -4.04 2.22
C HIS A 106 6.52 -5.05 2.73
N TYR A 107 5.77 -5.63 1.79
CA TYR A 107 4.96 -6.80 2.04
C TYR A 107 4.84 -7.64 0.78
N TYR A 108 4.45 -8.89 0.94
CA TYR A 108 4.03 -9.74 -0.16
C TYR A 108 2.91 -10.67 0.29
N ASP A 109 2.10 -11.09 -0.67
CA ASP A 109 1.11 -12.14 -0.47
C ASP A 109 1.79 -13.51 -0.39
N ARG A 110 1.65 -14.18 0.75
CA ARG A 110 2.26 -15.49 1.01
C ARG A 110 1.69 -16.62 0.16
N ARG A 111 0.64 -16.38 -0.61
CA ARG A 111 0.16 -17.31 -1.65
C ARG A 111 1.09 -17.33 -2.87
N ALA A 112 1.96 -16.33 -3.02
CA ALA A 112 3.02 -16.28 -4.02
C ALA A 112 4.38 -16.72 -3.44
N PRO A 113 5.34 -17.14 -4.30
CA PRO A 113 6.71 -17.41 -3.87
C PRO A 113 7.33 -16.21 -3.14
N ALA A 114 8.09 -16.48 -2.08
CA ALA A 114 8.74 -15.43 -1.31
C ALA A 114 9.77 -14.67 -2.17
N PRO A 115 9.73 -13.33 -2.19
CA PRO A 115 10.73 -12.54 -2.90
C PRO A 115 12.08 -12.56 -2.17
N TYR A 116 13.17 -12.31 -2.89
CA TYR A 116 14.54 -12.41 -2.34
C TYR A 116 14.81 -11.48 -1.15
N TRP A 117 14.08 -10.35 -1.07
CA TRP A 117 14.19 -9.38 0.02
C TRP A 117 13.47 -9.82 1.30
N ALA A 118 12.58 -10.82 1.25
CA ALA A 118 11.77 -11.28 2.37
C ALA A 118 12.56 -12.15 3.37
N GLN A 119 13.70 -11.63 3.84
CA GLN A 119 14.60 -12.28 4.76
C GLN A 119 14.08 -12.17 6.21
N GLY A 120 14.31 -13.20 7.01
CA GLY A 120 13.81 -13.26 8.40
C GLY A 120 14.25 -12.08 9.29
N ARG A 121 15.44 -11.52 9.04
CA ARG A 121 15.95 -10.34 9.78
C ARG A 121 15.09 -9.08 9.62
N PHE A 122 14.28 -9.01 8.57
CA PHE A 122 13.41 -7.87 8.27
C PHE A 122 11.95 -8.11 8.65
N TYR A 123 11.58 -9.34 9.01
CA TYR A 123 10.20 -9.71 9.29
C TYR A 123 9.64 -8.92 10.48
N LYS A 124 8.39 -8.46 10.34
CA LYS A 124 7.65 -7.79 11.42
C LYS A 124 6.49 -8.63 11.90
N HIS A 125 5.50 -8.82 11.04
CA HIS A 125 4.32 -9.62 11.34
C HIS A 125 3.57 -10.02 10.07
N THR A 126 2.49 -10.77 10.24
CA THR A 126 1.60 -11.19 9.16
C THR A 126 0.17 -10.74 9.47
N ILE A 127 -0.50 -10.11 8.51
CA ILE A 127 -1.92 -9.73 8.62
C ILE A 127 -2.64 -10.36 7.43
N GLY A 128 -3.57 -11.27 7.73
CA GLY A 128 -4.22 -12.09 6.70
C GLY A 128 -3.20 -12.90 5.91
N HIS A 129 -3.17 -12.71 4.59
CA HIS A 129 -2.24 -13.39 3.69
C HIS A 129 -0.96 -12.60 3.43
N HIS A 130 -0.91 -11.32 3.81
CA HIS A 130 0.28 -10.47 3.65
C HIS A 130 1.28 -10.65 4.81
N ALA A 131 2.55 -10.90 4.46
CA ALA A 131 3.67 -10.83 5.39
C ALA A 131 4.40 -9.50 5.22
N PHE A 132 4.63 -8.81 6.34
CA PHE A 132 5.16 -7.45 6.39
C PHE A 132 6.60 -7.43 6.90
N TYR A 133 7.43 -6.59 6.28
CA TYR A 133 8.86 -6.50 6.50
C TYR A 133 9.31 -5.03 6.56
N ARG A 134 10.38 -4.78 7.32
CA ARG A 134 11.16 -3.53 7.28
C ARG A 134 12.50 -3.82 6.64
N VAL A 135 12.63 -3.49 5.35
CA VAL A 135 13.85 -3.73 4.56
C VAL A 135 14.71 -2.46 4.49
N GLY A 136 14.10 -1.28 4.48
CA GLY A 136 14.76 0.00 4.29
C GLY A 136 15.12 0.28 2.84
N LEU A 137 15.41 1.54 2.52
CA LEU A 137 15.78 1.99 1.17
C LEU A 137 17.04 1.29 0.62
N ARG A 138 17.90 0.80 1.51
CA ARG A 138 19.21 0.19 1.18
C ARG A 138 19.33 -1.27 1.62
N GLY A 139 18.27 -1.89 2.14
CA GLY A 139 18.36 -3.25 2.69
C GLY A 139 19.06 -3.29 4.05
N ASP A 140 19.00 -2.22 4.82
CA ASP A 140 19.59 -2.06 6.15
C ASP A 140 18.60 -2.29 7.30
N GLY A 141 17.29 -2.28 7.04
CA GLY A 141 16.25 -2.56 8.03
C GLY A 141 15.98 -1.43 9.03
N ASN A 142 16.50 -0.22 8.78
CA ASN A 142 16.24 0.99 9.55
C ASN A 142 14.90 1.63 9.20
#